data_AF-A0A3B8UIN1-F1
#
_entry.id   AF-A0A3B8UIN1-F1
#
_cell.length_a   1.000
_cell.length_b   1.000
_cell.length_c   1.000
_cell.angle_alpha   90.00
_cell.angle_beta   90.00
_cell.angle_gamma   90.00
#
_symmetry.space_group_name_H-M   'P 1'
#
loop_
_entity.id
_entity.type
_entity.pdbx_description
1 polymer ?
#
loop_
_entity_poly.entity_id
_entity_poly.type
_entity_poly.pdbx_seq_one_letter_code
_entity_poly.pdbx_strand_id
1 'polypeptide(L)'
;EQVLPRPGKHHDGPVVVRVGRWTGSMGEGLAIGLHAQGARVVGRPMAGLLGAIYDLRLPNSGLVIKIPVERLYAVDGTPREQFRPRED
;
A
#
# COMPACT_ATOMS: atom_id res chain seq x y z
N GLU A 1 14.32 4.18 6.54
CA GLU A 1 13.96 4.64 7.90
C GLU A 1 12.98 3.63 8.48
N GLN A 2 13.26 3.06 9.65
CA GLN A 2 12.41 2.08 10.31
C GLN A 2 11.79 2.72 11.55
N VAL A 3 10.46 2.72 11.65
CA VAL A 3 9.75 3.16 12.86
C VAL A 3 9.35 1.92 13.63
N LEU A 4 9.92 1.75 14.83
CA LEU A 4 9.53 0.69 15.75
C LEU A 4 8.40 1.17 16.67
N PRO A 5 7.46 0.29 17.07
CA PRO A 5 6.48 0.61 18.08
C PRO A 5 7.15 1.12 19.36
N ARG A 6 6.61 2.19 19.95
CA ARG A 6 7.13 2.74 21.20
C ARG A 6 6.52 1.95 22.38
N PRO A 7 7.31 1.53 23.38
CA PRO A 7 6.79 0.82 24.55
C PRO A 7 5.60 1.55 25.18
N GLY A 8 4.50 0.82 25.43
CA GLY A 8 3.28 1.34 26.03
C GLY A 8 2.44 2.29 25.16
N LYS A 9 2.82 2.52 23.90
CA LYS A 9 2.06 3.40 22.98
C LYS A 9 1.31 2.57 21.95
N HIS A 10 -0.01 2.61 22.07
CA HIS A 10 -0.95 2.06 21.09
C HIS A 10 -2.24 2.87 21.12
N HIS A 11 -3.06 2.68 20.09
CA HIS A 11 -4.40 3.24 20.01
C HIS A 11 -5.40 2.10 20.15
N ASP A 12 -6.19 2.13 21.22
CA ASP A 12 -7.19 1.09 21.54
C ASP A 12 -8.55 1.33 20.88
N GLY A 13 -8.73 2.52 20.31
CA GLY A 13 -9.98 2.90 19.67
C GLY A 13 -10.13 2.31 18.26
N PRO A 14 -11.32 2.44 17.68
CA PRO A 14 -11.52 2.07 16.28
C PRO A 14 -10.60 2.89 15.37
N VAL A 15 -10.11 2.24 14.31
CA VAL A 15 -9.32 2.86 13.25
C VAL A 15 -10.14 2.86 11.97
N VAL A 16 -10.31 4.03 11.36
CA VAL A 16 -10.91 4.21 10.04
C VAL A 16 -9.85 4.79 9.10
N VAL A 17 -9.67 4.14 7.95
CA VAL A 17 -8.70 4.56 6.93
C VAL A 17 -9.47 5.14 5.74
N ARG A 18 -9.27 6.41 5.43
CA ARG A 18 -9.86 7.08 4.26
C ARG A 18 -8.91 7.00 3.08
N VAL A 19 -9.40 6.55 1.93
CA VAL A 19 -8.62 6.41 0.70
C VAL A 19 -9.32 7.02 -0.51
N GLY A 20 -8.55 7.28 -1.57
CA GLY A 20 -9.09 7.76 -2.83
C GLY A 20 -8.07 7.68 -3.96
N ARG A 21 -8.38 8.31 -5.10
CA ARG A 21 -7.57 8.25 -6.34
C ARG A 21 -6.08 8.56 -6.18
N TRP A 22 -5.71 9.30 -5.13
CA TRP A 22 -4.32 9.70 -4.84
C TRP A 22 -3.61 8.81 -3.82
N THR A 23 -4.32 7.87 -3.20
CA THR A 23 -3.70 6.83 -2.38
C THR A 23 -3.03 5.84 -3.33
N GLY A 24 -1.70 5.92 -3.44
CA GLY A 24 -0.89 5.10 -4.33
C GLY A 24 0.29 4.45 -3.62
N SER A 25 0.90 3.45 -4.26
CA SER A 25 2.18 2.86 -3.85
C SER A 25 2.12 2.29 -2.42
N MET A 26 3.09 2.60 -1.57
CA MET A 26 3.07 2.19 -0.16
C MET A 26 1.84 2.69 0.60
N GLY A 27 1.18 3.76 0.14
CA GLY A 27 -0.10 4.18 0.71
C GLY A 27 -1.22 3.15 0.50
N GLU A 28 -1.25 2.49 -0.66
CA GLU A 28 -2.19 1.38 -0.92
C GLU A 28 -1.85 0.17 -0.04
N GLY A 29 -0.56 -0.14 0.08
CA GLY A 29 -0.07 -1.22 0.95
C GLY A 29 -0.42 -0.99 2.42
N LEU A 30 -0.28 0.24 2.91
CA LEU A 30 -0.64 0.60 4.28
C LEU A 30 -2.14 0.49 4.54
N ALA A 31 -2.97 0.96 3.60
CA ALA A 31 -4.43 0.85 3.72
C ALA A 31 -4.89 -0.61 3.77
N ILE A 32 -4.37 -1.47 2.88
CA ILE A 32 -4.69 -2.90 2.84
C ILE A 32 -4.13 -3.62 4.07
N GLY A 33 -2.93 -3.27 4.53
CA GLY A 33 -2.35 -3.82 5.75
C GLY A 33 -3.20 -3.51 6.99
N LEU A 34 -3.66 -2.27 7.13
CA LEU A 34 -4.57 -1.87 8.20
C LEU A 34 -5.93 -2.57 8.07
N HIS A 35 -6.44 -2.76 6.84
CA HIS A 35 -7.64 -3.55 6.61
C HIS A 35 -7.49 -4.98 7.12
N ALA A 36 -6.36 -5.63 6.85
CA ALA A 36 -6.06 -6.98 7.32
C ALA A 36 -5.95 -7.06 8.86
N GLN A 37 -5.65 -5.94 9.53
CA GLN A 37 -5.68 -5.81 11.00
C GLN A 37 -7.07 -5.46 11.55
N GLY A 38 -8.11 -5.41 10.70
CA GLY A 38 -9.50 -5.15 11.10
C GLY A 38 -9.95 -3.70 10.98
N ALA A 39 -9.12 -2.79 10.46
CA ALA A 39 -9.54 -1.41 10.25
C ALA A 39 -10.60 -1.30 9.14
N ARG A 40 -11.55 -0.37 9.30
CA ARG A 40 -12.53 -0.05 8.26
C ARG A 40 -11.86 0.87 7.23
N VAL A 41 -11.71 0.41 6.00
CA VAL A 41 -11.23 1.24 4.88
C VAL A 41 -12.42 1.76 4.08
N VAL A 42 -12.51 3.07 3.93
CA VAL A 42 -13.64 3.77 3.28
C VAL A 42 -13.17 4.78 2.23
N GLY A 43 -14.03 5.09 1.27
CA GLY A 43 -13.83 6.15 0.30
C GLY A 43 -14.01 5.68 -1.14
N ARG A 44 -13.10 6.08 -2.03
CA ARG A 44 -13.17 5.79 -3.47
C ARG A 44 -11.99 4.94 -3.94
N PRO A 45 -12.06 4.30 -5.12
CA PRO A 45 -10.95 3.51 -5.65
C PRO A 45 -9.60 4.24 -5.58
N MET A 46 -8.58 3.49 -5.16
CA MET A 46 -7.19 3.95 -5.05
C MET A 46 -6.52 4.10 -6.43
N ALA A 47 -5.24 4.45 -6.46
CA ALA A 47 -4.49 4.63 -7.71
C ALA A 47 -4.36 3.34 -8.54
N GLY A 48 -4.44 2.16 -7.91
CA GLY A 48 -4.42 0.87 -8.58
C GLY A 48 -3.03 0.46 -9.07
N LEU A 49 -1.96 0.80 -8.34
CA LEU A 49 -0.61 0.44 -8.77
C LEU A 49 -0.39 -1.07 -8.60
N LEU A 50 0.41 -1.69 -9.48
CA LEU A 50 0.46 -3.16 -9.62
C LEU A 50 1.48 -3.90 -8.75
N GLY A 51 2.49 -3.21 -8.23
CA GLY A 51 3.41 -3.80 -7.25
C GLY A 51 4.60 -2.91 -6.91
N ALA A 52 5.76 -3.54 -6.69
CA ALA A 52 7.03 -2.85 -6.51
C ALA A 52 7.80 -2.76 -7.83
N ILE A 53 8.51 -1.64 -7.98
CA ILE A 53 9.40 -1.36 -9.11
C ILE A 53 10.83 -1.24 -8.59
N TYR A 54 11.78 -1.85 -9.30
CA TYR A 54 13.20 -1.77 -8.96
C TYR A 54 13.92 -0.92 -10.00
N ASP A 55 14.99 -0.25 -9.55
CA ASP A 55 15.81 0.60 -10.38
C ASP A 55 16.97 -0.22 -10.97
N LEU A 56 16.97 -0.41 -12.29
CA LEU A 56 18.09 -0.95 -13.04
C LEU A 56 18.89 0.22 -13.63
N ARG A 57 20.12 0.43 -13.14
CA ARG A 57 21.01 1.46 -13.68
C ARG A 57 21.88 0.87 -14.80
N LEU A 58 21.84 1.49 -15.97
CA LEU A 58 22.66 1.09 -17.12
C LEU A 58 24.12 1.52 -16.90
N PRO A 59 25.11 0.61 -17.04
CA PRO A 59 26.50 0.89 -16.66
C PRO A 59 27.18 1.93 -17.57
N ASN A 60 26.79 2.00 -18.84
CA ASN A 60 27.48 2.84 -19.83
C ASN A 60 26.89 4.24 -19.98
N SER A 61 25.61 4.44 -19.66
CA SER A 61 24.91 5.72 -19.82
C SER A 61 24.47 6.36 -18.50
N GLY A 62 24.41 5.58 -17.41
CA GLY A 62 23.89 6.02 -16.12
C GLY A 62 22.37 6.19 -16.08
N LEU A 63 21.64 5.94 -17.17
CA LEU A 63 20.16 5.99 -17.18
C LEU A 63 19.58 4.92 -16.23
N VAL A 64 18.43 5.23 -15.63
CA VAL A 64 17.70 4.33 -14.73
C VAL A 64 16.43 3.86 -15.42
N ILE A 65 16.28 2.54 -15.52
CA ILE A 65 15.05 1.89 -15.97
C ILE A 65 14.31 1.40 -14.73
N LYS A 66 13.02 1.70 -14.62
CA LYS A 66 12.14 1.22 -13.56
C LYS A 66 11.44 -0.05 -14.02
N ILE A 67 11.75 -1.18 -13.40
CA ILE A 67 11.25 -2.50 -13.80
C ILE A 67 10.26 -3.00 -12.75
N PRO A 68 9.01 -3.32 -13.10
CA PRO A 68 8.10 -4.03 -12.21
C PRO A 68 8.62 -5.45 -11.94
N VAL A 69 8.78 -5.81 -10.67
CA VAL A 69 9.38 -7.11 -10.29
C VAL A 69 8.54 -7.91 -9.30
N GLU A 70 7.60 -7.26 -8.63
CA GLU A 70 6.75 -7.90 -7.62
C GLU A 70 5.29 -7.67 -7.94
N ARG A 71 4.46 -8.66 -7.65
CA ARG A 71 3.01 -8.52 -7.59
C ARG A 71 2.55 -8.61 -6.15
N LEU A 72 1.66 -7.70 -5.75
CA LEU A 72 1.20 -7.59 -4.37
C LEU A 72 -0.26 -8.03 -4.25
N TYR A 73 -0.57 -8.67 -3.12
CA TYR A 73 -1.88 -9.20 -2.80
C TYR A 73 -2.27 -8.83 -1.37
N ALA A 74 -3.57 -8.71 -1.12
CA ALA A 74 -4.11 -8.72 0.22
C ALA A 74 -3.97 -10.13 0.85
N VAL A 75 -4.17 -10.22 2.16
CA VAL A 75 -4.03 -11.48 2.92
C VAL A 75 -4.99 -12.58 2.43
N ASP A 76 -6.15 -12.18 1.88
CA ASP A 76 -7.13 -13.09 1.29
C ASP A 76 -6.82 -13.52 -0.16
N GLY A 77 -5.69 -13.06 -0.72
CA GLY A 77 -5.29 -13.34 -2.10
C GLY A 77 -5.86 -12.37 -3.14
N THR A 78 -6.62 -11.36 -2.75
CA THR A 78 -7.10 -10.32 -3.69
C THR A 78 -5.90 -9.54 -4.26
N PRO A 79 -5.72 -9.43 -5.59
CA PRO A 79 -4.68 -8.58 -6.17
C PRO A 79 -4.84 -7.12 -5.69
N ARG A 80 -3.73 -6.44 -5.38
CA ARG A 80 -3.78 -5.08 -4.80
C ARG A 80 -4.65 -4.12 -5.60
N GLU A 81 -4.52 -4.14 -6.92
CA GLU A 81 -5.26 -3.29 -7.85
C GLU A 81 -6.76 -3.58 -7.90
N GLN A 82 -7.17 -4.74 -7.40
CA GLN A 82 -8.57 -5.17 -7.31
C GLN A 82 -9.20 -4.89 -5.95
N PHE A 83 -8.42 -4.53 -4.94
CA PHE A 83 -8.97 -4.10 -3.65
C PHE A 83 -9.92 -2.91 -3.83
N ARG A 84 -11.08 -2.96 -3.17
CA ARG A 84 -12.08 -1.87 -3.19
C ARG A 84 -12.41 -1.44 -1.76
N PRO A 85 -12.31 -0.14 -1.44
CA PRO A 85 -12.77 0.35 -0.16
C PRO A 85 -14.30 0.27 -0.08
N ARG A 86 -14.83 0.30 1.14
CA ARG A 86 -16.27 0.47 1.35
C ARG A 86 -16.68 1.89 0.96
N GLU A 87 -17.92 2.06 0.55
CA GLU A 87 -18.50 3.39 0.41
C GLU A 87 -18.50 4.11 1.78
N ASP A 88 -18.32 5.43 1.74
CA ASP A 88 -18.29 6.29 2.92
C ASP A 88 -19.67 6.38 3.60
#